data_AF-A0A959X716-F1
#
_entry.id   AF-A0A959X716-F1
#
_cell.length_a   1.000
_cell.length_b   1.000
_cell.length_c   1.000
_cell.angle_alpha   90.00
_cell.angle_beta   90.00
_cell.angle_gamma   90.00
#
_symmetry.space_group_name_H-M   'P 1'
#
loop_
_entity.id
_entity.type
_entity.pdbx_description
1 polymer ?
#
loop_
_entity_poly.entity_id
_entity_poly.type
_entity_poly.pdbx_seq_one_letter_code
_entity_poly.pdbx_strand_id
1 'polypeptide(L)' 'MSRVVVNVMPKPEILDPQGKAVTGALQRLGFQGLSVRQGKRFEIEVDG' A
#
# COMPACT_ATOMS: atom_id res chain seq x y z
N MET A 1 -19.32 20.41 -2.39
CA MET A 1 -17.95 19.91 -2.13
C MET A 1 -17.95 18.81 -1.09
N SER A 2 -17.94 17.55 -1.55
CA SER A 2 -17.81 16.35 -0.74
C SER A 2 -16.44 15.71 -0.98
N ARG A 3 -15.80 15.14 0.07
CA ARG A 3 -14.52 14.43 -0.07
C ARG A 3 -14.72 12.93 0.01
N VAL A 4 -14.24 12.20 -1.00
CA VAL A 4 -14.27 10.73 -1.07
C VAL A 4 -12.84 10.21 -0.93
N VAL A 5 -12.65 9.21 -0.07
CA VAL A 5 -11.36 8.55 0.12
C VAL A 5 -11.46 7.12 -0.40
N VAL A 6 -10.59 6.76 -1.34
CA VAL A 6 -10.53 5.42 -1.95
C VAL A 6 -9.19 4.79 -1.65
N ASN A 7 -9.22 3.61 -1.03
CA ASN A 7 -8.04 2.78 -0.82
C ASN A 7 -8.02 1.64 -1.84
N VAL A 8 -6.94 1.53 -2.61
CA VAL A 8 -6.73 0.49 -3.62
C VAL A 8 -5.59 -0.42 -3.17
N MET A 9 -5.88 -1.70 -3.07
CA MET A 9 -4.90 -2.74 -2.73
C MET A 9 -4.87 -3.80 -3.84
N PRO A 10 -3.70 -4.39 -4.17
CA PRO A 10 -3.68 -5.58 -5.00
C PRO A 10 -4.39 -6.74 -4.28
N LYS A 11 -5.05 -7.60 -5.04
CA LYS A 11 -5.69 -8.80 -4.47
C LYS A 11 -4.64 -9.72 -3.84
N PRO A 12 -5.00 -10.54 -2.82
CA PRO A 12 -4.05 -11.39 -2.11
C PRO A 12 -3.23 -12.32 -3.01
N GLU A 13 -3.84 -12.84 -4.07
CA GLU A 13 -3.22 -13.75 -5.06
C GLU A 13 -2.24 -13.04 -6.01
N ILE A 14 -2.22 -11.71 -6.03
CA ILE A 14 -1.35 -10.93 -6.91
C ILE A 14 -0.07 -10.57 -6.18
N LEU A 15 1.06 -10.87 -6.82
CA LEU A 15 2.37 -10.45 -6.36
C LEU A 15 2.46 -8.92 -6.32
N ASP A 16 2.98 -8.39 -5.22
CA ASP A 16 3.29 -6.98 -5.04
C ASP A 16 4.83 -6.80 -4.97
N PRO A 17 5.49 -6.43 -6.08
CA PRO A 17 6.93 -6.21 -6.11
C PRO A 17 7.39 -5.06 -5.21
N GLN A 18 6.55 -4.03 -5.00
CA GLN A 18 6.90 -2.87 -4.19
C GLN A 18 6.90 -3.23 -2.71
N GLY A 19 5.83 -3.87 -2.23
CA GLY A 19 5.77 -4.40 -0.87
C GLY A 19 6.89 -5.38 -0.58
N LYS A 20 7.26 -6.23 -1.56
CA LYS A 20 8.42 -7.14 -1.44
C LYS A 20 9.74 -6.38 -1.30
N ALA A 21 9.96 -5.33 -2.09
CA ALA A 21 11.17 -4.52 -2.02
C ALA A 21 11.31 -3.83 -0.64
N VAL A 22 10.20 -3.25 -0.15
CA VAL A 22 10.16 -2.61 1.18
C VAL A 22 10.40 -3.64 2.29
N THR A 23 9.75 -4.81 2.20
CA THR A 23 9.96 -5.92 3.15
C THR A 23 11.45 -6.31 3.22
N GLY A 24 12.12 -6.45 2.08
CA GLY A 24 13.54 -6.75 2.04
C GLY A 24 14.42 -5.62 2.61
N ALA A 25 14.02 -4.36 2.43
CA ALA A 25 14.72 -3.23 3.05
C ALA A 25 14.60 -3.24 4.57
N LEU A 26 13.41 -3.50 5.11
CA LEU A 26 13.18 -3.60 6.55
C LEU A 26 14.00 -4.73 7.19
N GLN A 27 14.10 -5.88 6.54
CA GLN A 27 14.95 -6.98 6.98
C GLN A 27 16.43 -6.58 7.07
N ARG A 28 16.95 -5.86 6.06
CA ARG A 28 18.34 -5.36 6.07
C ARG A 28 18.61 -4.35 7.18
N LEU A 29 17.59 -3.64 7.63
CA LEU A 29 17.66 -2.71 8.76
C LEU A 29 17.50 -3.40 10.13
N GLY A 30 17.36 -4.74 10.16
CA GLY A 30 17.25 -5.53 11.39
C GLY A 30 15.82 -5.76 11.88
N PHE A 31 14.80 -5.27 11.17
CA PHE A 31 13.40 -5.53 11.53
C PHE A 31 12.97 -6.93 11.07
N GLN A 32 12.72 -7.81 12.03
CA GLN A 32 12.33 -9.20 11.81
C GLN A 32 10.79 -9.35 11.80
N GLY A 33 10.27 -10.32 11.04
CA GLY A 33 8.85 -10.69 11.08
C GLY A 33 7.86 -9.72 10.42
N LEU A 34 8.33 -8.66 9.75
CA LEU A 34 7.48 -7.72 9.04
C LEU A 34 7.26 -8.13 7.58
N SER A 35 6.01 -8.00 7.10
CA SER A 35 5.64 -8.15 5.69
C SER A 35 4.84 -6.94 5.24
N VAL A 36 5.21 -6.34 4.12
CA VAL A 36 4.56 -5.14 3.60
C VAL A 36 3.72 -5.47 2.36
N ARG A 37 2.49 -4.94 2.35
CA ARG A 37 1.65 -4.83 1.16
C ARG A 37 1.50 -3.35 0.82
N GLN A 38 1.83 -3.00 -0.40
CA GLN A 38 1.76 -1.65 -0.94
C GLN A 38 0.41 -1.48 -1.66
N GLY A 39 -0.22 -0.34 -1.43
CA GLY A 39 -1.41 0.09 -2.16
C GLY A 39 -1.39 1.59 -2.40
N LYS A 40 -2.51 2.13 -2.84
CA LYS A 40 -2.67 3.55 -3.14
C LYS A 40 -3.90 4.12 -2.44
N ARG A 41 -3.76 5.33 -1.91
CA ARG A 41 -4.88 6.11 -1.38
C ARG A 41 -5.14 7.28 -2.31
N PHE A 42 -6.37 7.40 -2.75
CA PHE A 42 -6.85 8.51 -3.54
C PHE A 42 -7.81 9.31 -2.69
N GLU A 43 -7.63 10.62 -2.70
CA GLU A 43 -8.57 11.55 -2.11
C GLU A 43 -9.16 12.37 -3.25
N ILE A 44 -10.48 12.37 -3.35
CA ILE A 44 -11.20 12.92 -4.47
C ILE A 44 -12.17 13.95 -3.93
N GLU A 45 -12.05 15.19 -4.40
CA GLU A 45 -13.01 16.24 -4.15
C GLU A 45 -14.11 16.16 -5.23
N VAL A 46 -15.37 16.17 -4.80
CA VAL A 46 -16.53 16.04 -5.66
C VAL A 46 -17.42 17.26 -5.46
N ASP A 47 -17.60 18.02 -6.53
CA ASP A 47 -18.62 19.05 -6.61
C ASP A 47 -20.00 18.42 -6.86
N GLY A 48 -21.00 18.97 -6.20
CA GLY A 48 -22.41 18.62 -6.32
C GLY A 48 -23.24 19.84 -6.01
#